data_AF-A0A7C6ZTW7-F1
#
_entry.id   AF-A0A7C6ZTW7-F1
#
_cell.length_a   1.000
_cell.length_b   1.000
_cell.length_c   1.000
_cell.angle_alpha   90.00
_cell.angle_beta   90.00
_cell.angle_gamma   90.00
#
_symmetry.space_group_name_H-M   'P 1'
#
loop_
_entity.id
_entity.type
_entity.pdbx_description
1 polymer ?
#
loop_
_entity_poly.entity_id
_entity_poly.type
_entity_poly.pdbx_seq_one_letter_code
_entity_poly.pdbx_strand_id
1 'polypeptide(L)'
;MQYKVEIKRQAEREMRRLPETEAIRILDALLKLQDNLAGDVKRLTNFAPEYRLRVGNYRVLFEIEDGDRIVVYAVRHRRDAYR
;
A
#
# COMPACT_ATOMS: atom_id res chain seq x y z
N MET A 1 -4.79 8.84 -14.82
CA MET A 1 -5.06 7.42 -15.13
C MET A 1 -5.66 6.80 -13.89
N GLN A 2 -6.68 5.94 -14.04
CA GLN A 2 -7.29 5.25 -12.91
C GLN A 2 -6.72 3.84 -12.78
N TYR A 3 -6.05 3.56 -11.67
CA TYR A 3 -5.54 2.23 -11.37
C TYR A 3 -6.59 1.40 -10.64
N LYS A 4 -6.60 0.08 -10.87
CA LYS A 4 -7.40 -0.86 -10.07
C LYS A 4 -6.59 -1.36 -8.90
N VAL A 5 -7.08 -1.20 -7.68
CA VAL A 5 -6.41 -1.70 -6.47
C VAL A 5 -6.92 -3.10 -6.14
N GLU A 6 -6.00 -4.07 -6.09
CA GLU A 6 -6.20 -5.42 -5.60
C GLU A 6 -5.45 -5.58 -4.26
N ILE A 7 -6.14 -5.99 -3.20
CA ILE A 7 -5.53 -6.21 -1.89
C ILE A 7 -5.36 -7.71 -1.68
N LYS A 8 -4.12 -8.19 -1.54
CA LYS A 8 -3.86 -9.60 -1.22
C LYS A 8 -4.38 -9.94 0.17
N ARG A 9 -4.77 -11.20 0.36
CA ARG A 9 -5.29 -11.73 1.65
C ARG A 9 -4.38 -11.45 2.85
N GLN A 10 -3.07 -11.34 2.63
CA GLN A 10 -2.13 -11.01 3.69
C GLN A 10 -2.29 -9.55 4.14
N ALA A 11 -2.21 -8.60 3.20
CA ALA A 11 -2.45 -7.17 3.45
C ALA A 11 -3.83 -6.93 4.09
N GLU A 12 -4.87 -7.62 3.63
CA GLU A 12 -6.21 -7.51 4.21
C GLU A 12 -6.23 -7.92 5.70
N ARG A 13 -5.59 -9.05 6.05
CA ARG A 13 -5.48 -9.49 7.44
C ARG A 13 -4.67 -8.52 8.30
N GLU A 14 -3.64 -7.92 7.73
CA GLU A 14 -2.82 -6.91 8.42
C GLU A 14 -3.63 -5.65 8.70
N MET A 15 -4.37 -5.14 7.70
CA MET A 15 -5.28 -4.01 7.85
C MET A 15 -6.35 -4.26 8.92
N ARG A 16 -6.95 -5.46 8.94
CA ARG A 16 -7.96 -5.84 9.94
C ARG A 16 -7.43 -5.86 11.38
N ARG A 17 -6.12 -5.96 11.59
CA ARG A 17 -5.47 -5.92 12.92
C ARG A 17 -5.08 -4.51 13.36
N LEU A 18 -5.20 -3.53 12.47
CA LEU A 18 -4.86 -2.15 12.80
C LEU A 18 -5.96 -1.51 13.64
N PRO A 19 -5.62 -0.48 14.43
CA PRO A 19 -6.63 0.43 14.96
C PRO A 19 -7.51 0.96 13.82
N GLU A 20 -8.82 1.08 14.07
CA GLU A 20 -9.81 1.50 13.07
C GLU A 20 -9.43 2.81 12.36
N THR A 21 -8.93 3.78 13.11
CA THR A 21 -8.46 5.08 12.58
C THR A 21 -7.32 4.94 11.58
N GLU A 22 -6.40 4.00 11.79
CA GLU A 22 -5.28 3.74 10.88
C GLU A 22 -5.74 2.95 9.66
N ALA A 23 -6.65 1.99 9.83
CA ALA A 23 -7.25 1.25 8.73
C ALA A 23 -8.02 2.18 7.77
N ILE A 24 -8.82 3.11 8.30
CA ILE A 24 -9.54 4.13 7.51
C ILE A 24 -8.55 5.02 6.75
N ARG A 25 -7.49 5.52 7.42
CA ARG A 25 -6.45 6.33 6.77
C ARG A 25 -5.78 5.61 5.61
N ILE A 26 -5.51 4.31 5.76
CA ILE A 26 -4.91 3.50 4.71
C ILE A 26 -5.89 3.31 3.55
N LEU A 27 -7.18 3.06 3.83
CA LEU A 27 -8.20 2.93 2.80
C LEU A 27 -8.33 4.23 1.98
N ASP A 28 -8.41 5.39 2.65
CA ASP A 28 -8.46 6.70 1.99
C ASP A 28 -7.21 6.96 1.13
N ALA A 29 -6.04 6.55 1.63
CA ALA A 29 -4.79 6.69 0.88
C ALA A 29 -4.76 5.75 -0.34
N LEU A 30 -5.29 4.54 -0.25
CA LEU A 30 -5.43 3.61 -1.37
C LEU A 30 -6.43 4.12 -2.42
N LEU A 31 -7.52 4.76 -2.01
CA LEU A 31 -8.47 5.39 -2.93
C LEU A 31 -7.80 6.53 -3.71
N LYS A 32 -7.01 7.36 -3.03
CA LYS A 32 -6.22 8.43 -3.69
C LYS A 32 -5.15 7.86 -4.60
N LEU A 33 -4.50 6.78 -4.20
CA LEU A 33 -3.46 6.11 -4.98
C LEU A 33 -3.97 5.64 -6.35
N GLN A 34 -5.26 5.28 -6.46
CA GLN A 34 -5.89 4.92 -7.73
C GLN A 34 -5.86 6.07 -8.75
N ASP A 35 -5.85 7.32 -8.28
CA ASP A 35 -5.74 8.48 -9.15
C ASP A 35 -4.25 8.84 -9.34
N ASN A 36 -3.65 8.26 -10.38
CA ASN A 36 -2.31 8.58 -10.84
C ASN A 36 -1.18 8.41 -9.79
N LEU A 37 -1.27 7.37 -8.94
CA LEU A 37 -0.31 7.09 -7.86
C LEU A 37 -0.15 8.25 -6.86
N ALA A 38 -1.22 9.02 -6.62
CA ALA A 38 -1.16 10.14 -5.71
C ALA A 38 -0.79 9.71 -4.27
N GLY A 39 0.03 10.53 -3.61
CA GLY A 39 0.50 10.33 -2.23
C GLY A 39 2.01 10.28 -2.10
N ASP A 40 2.50 9.89 -0.91
CA ASP A 40 3.94 9.66 -0.66
C ASP A 40 4.32 8.24 -1.14
N VAL A 41 4.42 8.11 -2.46
CA VAL A 41 4.83 6.90 -3.16
C VAL A 41 6.32 6.97 -3.46
N LYS A 42 7.04 5.89 -3.17
CA LYS A 42 8.44 5.72 -3.54
C LYS A 42 8.66 4.33 -4.13
N ARG A 43 9.38 4.28 -5.26
CA ARG A 43 9.93 3.04 -5.79
C ARG A 43 11.12 2.60 -4.94
N LEU A 44 11.11 1.35 -4.51
CA LEU A 44 12.17 0.71 -3.74
C LEU A 44 13.17 0.05 -4.70
N THR A 45 14.46 0.14 -4.38
CA THR A 45 15.53 -0.49 -5.17
C THR A 45 15.85 -1.86 -4.58
N ASN A 46 15.97 -2.89 -5.41
CA ASN A 46 16.29 -4.27 -5.00
C ASN A 46 15.34 -4.85 -3.94
N PHE A 47 14.06 -4.52 -4.03
CA PHE A 47 13.04 -4.96 -3.07
C PHE A 47 11.76 -5.31 -3.83
N ALA A 48 11.13 -6.43 -3.46
CA ALA A 48 9.81 -6.83 -3.95
C ALA A 48 8.87 -6.92 -2.74
N PRO A 49 7.72 -6.21 -2.71
CA PRO A 49 7.14 -5.37 -3.77
C PRO A 49 7.91 -4.06 -4.05
N GLU A 50 8.05 -3.67 -5.32
CA GLU A 50 8.92 -2.53 -5.70
C GLU A 50 8.38 -1.13 -5.39
N TYR A 51 7.15 -0.97 -4.89
CA TYR A 51 6.62 0.33 -4.46
C TYR A 51 6.18 0.36 -3.00
N ARG A 52 6.26 1.57 -2.43
CA ARG A 52 5.82 1.86 -1.08
C ARG A 52 5.03 3.16 -1.04
N LEU A 53 3.80 3.08 -0.51
CA LEU A 53 3.02 4.24 -0.09
C LEU A 53 3.17 4.44 1.42
N ARG A 54 3.52 5.66 1.85
CA ARG A 54 3.58 6.03 3.27
C ARG A 54 2.23 6.58 3.75
N VAL A 55 1.72 6.02 4.84
CA VAL A 55 0.50 6.49 5.51
C VAL A 55 0.79 6.60 7.00
N GLY A 56 1.11 7.81 7.47
CA GLY A 56 1.49 8.04 8.87
C GLY A 56 2.67 7.15 9.30
N ASN A 57 2.41 6.24 10.23
CA ASN A 57 3.38 5.26 10.73
C ASN A 57 3.37 3.91 9.99
N TYR A 58 2.48 3.74 9.01
CA TYR A 58 2.37 2.52 8.21
C TYR A 58 2.93 2.70 6.81
N ARG A 59 3.32 1.58 6.21
CA ARG A 59 3.84 1.45 4.86
C ARG A 59 3.02 0.39 4.15
N VAL A 60 2.43 0.78 3.04
CA VAL A 60 1.73 -0.10 2.13
C VAL A 60 2.72 -0.49 1.05
N LEU A 61 3.04 -1.78 0.96
CA LEU A 61 3.96 -2.33 -0.04
C LEU A 61 3.13 -2.90 -1.19
N PHE A 62 3.40 -2.44 -2.41
CA PHE A 62 2.62 -2.79 -3.58
C PHE A 62 3.47 -2.84 -4.86
N GLU A 63 2.92 -3.43 -5.90
CA GLU A 63 3.45 -3.41 -7.27
C GLU A 63 2.40 -2.86 -8.24
N ILE A 64 2.87 -2.40 -9.40
CA ILE A 64 2.01 -2.06 -10.53
C ILE A 64 2.18 -3.18 -11.55
N GLU A 65 1.14 -3.99 -11.70
CA GLU A 65 1.06 -5.08 -12.66
C GLU A 65 0.21 -4.65 -13.86
N ASP A 66 0.47 -5.23 -15.03
CA ASP A 66 -0.31 -5.05 -16.27
C ASP A 66 -0.51 -3.59 -16.74
N GLY A 67 0.27 -2.64 -16.17
CA GLY A 67 0.26 -1.22 -16.51
C GLY A 67 -0.78 -0.37 -15.77
N ASP A 68 -1.85 -0.97 -15.24
CA ASP A 68 -2.95 -0.26 -14.57
C ASP A 68 -3.46 -0.94 -13.28
N ARG A 69 -2.83 -2.03 -12.82
CA ARG A 69 -3.24 -2.76 -11.63
C ARG A 69 -2.27 -2.54 -10.47
N ILE A 70 -2.75 -1.93 -9.39
CA ILE A 70 -2.01 -1.83 -8.13
C ILE A 70 -2.29 -3.06 -7.28
N VAL A 71 -1.27 -3.87 -7.02
CA VAL A 71 -1.39 -5.08 -6.19
C VAL A 71 -0.74 -4.83 -4.84
N VAL A 72 -1.54 -4.75 -3.79
CA VAL A 72 -1.09 -4.51 -2.41
C VAL A 72 -0.78 -5.83 -1.72
N TYR A 73 0.49 -6.02 -1.37
CA TYR A 73 0.98 -7.26 -0.77
C TYR A 73 1.01 -7.20 0.77
N ALA A 74 1.35 -6.04 1.34
CA ALA A 74 1.49 -5.89 2.79
C ALA A 74 1.20 -4.47 3.28
N VAL A 75 0.76 -4.38 4.54
CA VAL A 75 0.55 -3.13 5.29
C VAL A 75 1.28 -3.26 6.62
N ARG A 76 2.47 -2.67 6.68
CA ARG A 76 3.40 -2.85 7.81
C ARG A 76 3.63 -1.56 8.57
N HIS A 77 3.77 -1.66 9.88
CA HIS A 77 4.24 -0.53 10.67
C HIS A 77 5.69 -0.19 10.28
N ARG A 78 6.09 1.07 10.44
CA ARG A 78 7.40 1.59 10.01
C ARG A 78 8.62 0.81 10.48
N ARG A 79 8.48 0.13 11.63
CA ARG A 79 9.53 -0.65 12.30
C ARG A 79 9.73 -2.04 11.70
N ASP A 80 8.71 -2.53 10.99
CA ASP A 80 8.62 -3.92 10.53
C ASP A 80 8.55 -4.04 9.00
N ALA A 81 8.43 -2.91 8.30
CA ALA A 81 8.22 -2.88 6.85
C ALA A 81 9.43 -3.26 5.98
N TYR A 82 10.62 -3.36 6.56
CA TYR A 82 11.87 -3.68 5.87
C TYR A 82 12.64 -4.83 6.54
N ARG A 83 11.94 -5.62 7.37
CA ARG A 83 12.47 -6.84 7.94
C ARG A 83 12.07 -8.03 7.08
#